data_AF-A0A627DUT3-F1
#
_entry.id   AF-A0A627DUT3-F1
#
_cell.length_a   1.000
_cell.length_b   1.000
_cell.length_c   1.000
_cell.angle_alpha   90.00
_cell.angle_beta   90.00
_cell.angle_gamma   90.00
#
_symmetry.space_group_name_H-M   'P 1'
#
loop_
_entity.id
_entity.type
_entity.pdbx_description
1 polymer ?
#
loop_
_entity_poly.entity_id
_entity_poly.type
_entity_poly.pdbx_seq_one_letter_code
_entity_poly.pdbx_strand_id
1 'polypeptide(L)'
;GLVLVSLVKKIPYNIFHFIHRLFPVFYLATAFHIFTVLFKTYWWNSPAGILLVIVSIPGIYAAGLSLFNMIAYKNKRVAIITNIDYYPNDIIEITLHTDTPLLHTPGQFSFLTFQHDAEAHPFTIASYYQDKKHLRFAIKALGDHTHSLKKVLKIGQDVIVEGPWGYLDFNIQSERQVWVAGGIGITPFISQLEYLKNSDHQLCPIDLWYCVGQHDDLQYPVNLDLLCTAAGVTLHRIDAGMKLEAKHIMMESDNSQNVHVWFCGPAGFAKSLLSGLQKYGISEKAFHYDRFNMR
;
A
#
# COMPACT_ATOMS: atom_id res chain seq x y z
N GLY A 1 19.88 -8.65 18.22
CA GLY A 1 20.54 -9.35 17.09
C GLY A 1 19.80 -9.13 15.78
N LEU A 2 18.63 -9.75 15.61
CA LEU A 2 17.90 -9.76 14.32
C LEU A 2 17.18 -8.45 13.93
N VAL A 3 16.78 -7.62 14.90
CA VAL A 3 16.24 -6.27 14.63
C VAL A 3 17.27 -5.39 13.90
N LEU A 4 18.57 -5.58 14.19
CA LEU A 4 19.65 -4.91 13.46
C LEU A 4 19.81 -5.46 12.04
N VAL A 5 19.57 -6.76 11.83
CA VAL A 5 19.66 -7.39 10.50
C VAL A 5 18.52 -6.93 9.60
N SER A 6 17.29 -6.78 10.12
CA SER A 6 16.18 -6.19 9.37
C SER A 6 16.37 -4.71 9.04
N LEU A 7 17.28 -4.00 9.73
CA LEU A 7 17.66 -2.61 9.45
C LEU A 7 18.84 -2.50 8.46
N VAL A 8 19.54 -3.61 8.20
CA VAL A 8 20.69 -3.64 7.29
C VAL A 8 20.22 -4.02 5.89
N LYS A 9 20.04 -3.01 5.03
CA LYS A 9 19.67 -3.13 3.59
C LYS A 9 20.64 -3.97 2.71
N LYS A 10 21.60 -4.69 3.28
CA LYS A 10 22.64 -5.42 2.53
C LYS A 10 22.32 -6.89 2.26
N ILE A 11 21.27 -7.46 2.87
CA ILE A 11 20.90 -8.85 2.62
C ILE A 11 19.86 -8.90 1.49
N PRO A 12 20.10 -9.68 0.42
CA PRO A 12 19.10 -9.95 -0.61
C PRO A 12 17.79 -10.43 0.00
N TYR A 13 16.68 -9.86 -0.46
CA TYR A 13 15.37 -10.10 0.14
C TYR A 13 14.99 -11.60 0.13
N ASN A 14 15.31 -12.32 -0.94
CA ASN A 14 15.08 -13.76 -1.05
C ASN A 14 15.79 -14.58 0.05
N ILE A 15 17.04 -14.23 0.40
CA ILE A 15 17.80 -14.88 1.49
C ILE A 15 17.17 -14.54 2.84
N PHE A 16 16.82 -13.26 3.04
CA PHE A 16 16.14 -12.82 4.25
C PHE A 16 14.81 -13.57 4.44
N HIS A 17 13.99 -13.67 3.40
CA HIS A 17 12.71 -14.37 3.43
C HIS A 17 12.89 -15.85 3.74
N PHE A 18 13.86 -16.53 3.11
CA PHE A 18 14.18 -17.93 3.38
C PHE A 18 14.57 -18.15 4.85
N ILE A 19 15.50 -17.35 5.38
CA ILE A 19 15.92 -17.45 6.80
C ILE A 19 14.73 -17.19 7.73
N HIS A 20 13.88 -16.22 7.40
CA HIS A 20 12.72 -15.88 8.22
C HIS A 20 11.70 -17.02 8.33
N ARG A 21 11.48 -17.77 7.24
CA ARG A 21 10.61 -18.96 7.25
C ARG A 21 11.14 -20.11 8.11
N LEU A 22 12.43 -20.11 8.48
CA LEU A 22 12.99 -21.10 9.40
C LEU A 22 12.71 -20.78 10.88
N PHE A 23 12.36 -19.53 11.24
CA PHE A 23 12.15 -19.15 12.64
C PHE A 23 11.03 -19.91 13.35
N PRO A 24 9.84 -20.14 12.74
CA PRO A 24 8.83 -20.98 13.36
C PRO A 24 9.36 -22.38 13.68
N VAL A 25 10.18 -22.97 12.81
CA VAL A 25 10.77 -24.30 13.01
C VAL A 25 11.76 -24.30 14.19
N PHE A 26 12.68 -23.33 14.24
CA PHE A 26 13.61 -23.19 15.36
C PHE A 26 12.88 -22.91 16.68
N TYR A 27 11.82 -22.11 16.66
CA TYR A 27 11.01 -21.83 17.83
C TYR A 27 10.36 -23.11 18.35
N LEU A 28 9.74 -23.91 17.47
CA LEU A 28 9.14 -25.20 17.84
C LEU A 28 10.17 -26.18 18.40
N ALA A 29 11.37 -26.25 17.82
CA ALA A 29 12.46 -27.09 18.35
C ALA A 29 12.92 -26.63 19.74
N THR A 30 13.01 -25.31 19.97
CA THR A 30 13.36 -24.74 21.27
C THR A 30 12.26 -25.00 22.30
N ALA A 31 10.99 -24.81 21.93
CA ALA A 31 9.87 -25.10 22.79
C ALA A 31 9.84 -26.58 23.18
N PHE A 32 10.02 -27.49 22.21
CA PHE A 32 10.17 -28.93 22.47
C PHE A 32 11.30 -29.21 23.47
N HIS A 33 12.48 -28.61 23.27
CA HIS A 33 13.60 -28.75 24.21
C HIS A 33 13.24 -28.29 25.63
N ILE A 34 12.61 -27.11 25.77
CA ILE A 34 12.14 -26.59 27.07
C ILE A 34 11.22 -27.60 27.75
N PHE A 35 10.22 -28.13 27.04
CA PHE A 35 9.31 -29.12 27.60
C PHE A 35 10.06 -30.38 28.05
N THR A 36 11.00 -30.91 27.25
CA THR A 36 11.78 -32.10 27.64
C THR A 36 12.62 -31.90 28.90
N VAL A 37 13.18 -30.71 29.11
CA VAL A 37 13.95 -30.38 30.32
C VAL A 37 13.02 -30.28 31.52
N LEU A 38 11.91 -29.54 31.38
CA LEU A 38 10.95 -29.35 32.46
C LEU A 38 10.35 -30.70 32.94
N PHE A 39 10.03 -31.62 32.02
CA PHE A 39 9.53 -32.95 32.37
C PHE A 39 10.55 -33.82 33.12
N LYS A 40 11.85 -33.61 32.90
CA LYS A 40 12.91 -34.42 33.53
C LYS A 40 13.29 -33.96 34.94
N THR A 41 13.14 -32.68 35.26
CA THR A 41 13.79 -32.08 36.44
C THR A 41 12.86 -31.67 37.58
N TYR A 42 11.55 -31.97 37.52
CA TYR A 42 10.53 -31.46 38.48
C TYR A 42 10.41 -29.91 38.53
N TRP A 43 11.04 -29.19 37.59
CA TRP A 43 10.98 -27.73 37.51
C TRP A 43 9.62 -27.17 37.06
N TRP A 44 8.67 -28.04 36.72
CA TRP A 44 7.31 -27.68 36.29
C TRP A 44 6.57 -26.80 37.31
N ASN A 45 6.82 -27.01 38.60
CA ASN A 45 6.16 -26.25 39.67
C ASN A 45 6.92 -24.98 40.06
N SER A 46 8.07 -24.72 39.45
CA SER A 46 8.82 -23.49 39.72
C SER A 46 8.16 -22.30 39.00
N PRO A 47 8.22 -21.08 39.58
CA PRO A 47 7.72 -19.87 38.91
C PRO A 47 8.34 -19.66 37.51
N ALA A 48 9.62 -20.02 37.34
CA ALA A 48 10.31 -19.96 36.05
C ALA A 48 9.76 -20.96 35.03
N GLY A 49 9.46 -22.20 35.45
CA GLY A 49 8.85 -23.22 34.60
C GLY A 49 7.47 -22.80 34.11
N ILE A 50 6.63 -22.27 35.01
CA ILE A 50 5.30 -21.75 34.67
C ILE A 50 5.41 -20.60 33.67
N LEU A 51 6.31 -19.64 33.89
CA LEU A 51 6.54 -18.52 32.97
C LEU A 51 6.95 -19.00 31.57
N LEU A 52 7.86 -19.98 31.48
CA LEU A 52 8.31 -20.53 30.21
C LEU A 52 7.17 -21.19 29.43
N VAL A 53 6.27 -21.92 30.11
CA VAL A 53 5.09 -22.53 29.48
C VAL A 53 4.14 -21.45 28.97
N ILE A 54 3.85 -20.43 29.79
CA ILE A 54 2.96 -19.31 29.42
C ILE A 54 3.47 -18.57 28.18
N VAL A 55 4.78 -18.36 28.05
CA VAL A 55 5.37 -17.70 26.88
C VAL A 55 5.47 -18.64 25.67
N SER A 56 5.67 -19.94 25.90
CA SER A 56 5.88 -20.92 24.82
C SER A 56 4.60 -21.28 24.07
N ILE A 57 3.46 -21.38 24.77
CA ILE A 57 2.18 -21.79 24.15
C ILE A 57 1.71 -20.83 23.05
N PRO A 58 1.63 -19.50 23.28
CA PRO A 58 1.26 -18.54 22.23
C PRO A 58 2.21 -18.58 21.04
N GLY A 59 3.51 -18.75 21.29
CA GLY A 59 4.49 -18.83 20.21
C GLY A 59 4.41 -20.12 19.40
N ILE A 60 4.10 -21.27 20.02
CA ILE A 60 3.84 -22.53 19.30
C ILE A 60 2.63 -22.36 18.39
N TYR A 61 1.55 -21.77 18.92
CA TYR A 61 0.35 -21.50 18.15
C TYR A 61 0.64 -20.58 16.96
N ALA A 62 1.33 -19.46 17.19
CA ALA A 62 1.73 -18.53 16.13
C ALA A 62 2.67 -19.17 15.10
N ALA A 63 3.62 -20.00 15.54
CA ALA A 63 4.53 -20.74 14.66
C ALA A 63 3.77 -21.74 13.77
N GLY A 64 2.78 -22.44 14.33
CA GLY A 64 1.88 -23.31 13.57
C GLY A 64 1.12 -22.53 12.50
N LEU A 65 0.45 -21.43 12.88
CA LEU A 65 -0.28 -20.58 11.92
C LEU A 65 0.64 -20.04 10.81
N SER A 66 1.87 -19.67 11.15
CA SER A 66 2.88 -19.20 10.19
C SER A 66 3.29 -20.28 9.20
N LEU A 67 3.61 -21.49 9.68
CA LEU A 67 4.04 -22.60 8.83
C LEU A 67 2.95 -23.08 7.86
N PHE A 68 1.68 -23.04 8.30
CA PHE A 68 0.54 -23.39 7.46
C PHE A 68 0.02 -22.22 6.60
N ASN A 69 0.73 -21.08 6.55
CA ASN A 69 0.30 -19.84 5.86
C ASN A 69 -1.13 -19.38 6.22
N MET A 70 -1.58 -19.69 7.44
CA MET A 70 -2.92 -19.38 7.94
C MET A 70 -3.02 -17.96 8.52
N ILE A 71 -1.89 -17.25 8.61
CA ILE A 71 -1.85 -15.84 8.98
C ILE A 71 -2.71 -15.06 7.98
N ALA A 72 -3.67 -14.28 8.50
CA ALA A 72 -4.62 -13.48 7.73
C ALA A 72 -5.41 -14.25 6.66
N TYR A 73 -5.59 -15.57 6.78
CA TYR A 73 -6.33 -16.38 5.79
C TYR A 73 -7.75 -15.84 5.51
N LYS A 74 -8.43 -15.31 6.55
CA LYS A 74 -9.76 -14.70 6.40
C LYS A 74 -9.78 -13.44 5.53
N ASN A 75 -8.62 -12.82 5.31
CA ASN A 75 -8.45 -11.62 4.49
C ASN A 75 -7.99 -11.95 3.07
N LYS A 76 -7.91 -13.24 2.71
CA LYS A 76 -7.55 -13.69 1.36
C LYS A 76 -8.81 -13.97 0.54
N ARG A 77 -8.74 -13.60 -0.74
CA ARG A 77 -9.78 -13.80 -1.75
C ARG A 77 -9.12 -14.38 -2.99
N VAL A 78 -9.79 -15.34 -3.62
CA VAL A 78 -9.40 -15.75 -4.97
C VAL A 78 -10.03 -14.78 -5.95
N ALA A 79 -9.24 -14.25 -6.86
CA ALA A 79 -9.71 -13.35 -7.90
C ALA A 79 -9.21 -13.80 -9.27
N ILE A 80 -9.95 -13.46 -10.31
CA ILE A 80 -9.59 -13.76 -11.69
C ILE A 80 -9.30 -12.44 -12.41
N ILE A 81 -8.21 -12.39 -13.18
CA ILE A 81 -7.94 -11.24 -14.05
C ILE A 81 -8.98 -11.21 -15.17
N THR A 82 -9.85 -10.20 -15.18
CA THR A 82 -10.88 -10.03 -16.19
C THR A 82 -10.46 -9.10 -17.32
N ASN A 83 -9.57 -8.14 -17.04
CA ASN A 83 -9.02 -7.25 -18.05
C ASN A 83 -7.55 -6.89 -17.78
N ILE A 84 -6.80 -6.62 -18.84
CA ILE A 84 -5.43 -6.10 -18.78
C ILE A 84 -5.29 -5.00 -19.83
N ASP A 85 -5.02 -3.77 -19.38
CA ASP A 85 -4.73 -2.62 -20.24
C ASP A 85 -3.26 -2.20 -20.08
N TYR A 86 -2.65 -1.80 -21.19
CA TYR A 86 -1.27 -1.34 -21.22
C TYR A 86 -1.22 0.14 -21.55
N TYR A 87 -0.50 0.89 -20.74
CA TYR A 87 -0.32 2.32 -20.92
C TYR A 87 1.17 2.67 -21.12
N PRO A 88 1.47 3.87 -21.64
CA PRO A 88 2.84 4.38 -21.67
C PRO A 88 3.52 4.36 -20.30
N ASN A 89 4.85 4.50 -20.30
CA ASN A 89 5.70 4.51 -19.09
C ASN A 89 5.65 3.21 -18.26
N ASP A 90 5.46 2.08 -18.95
CA ASP A 90 5.41 0.74 -18.37
C ASP A 90 4.37 0.58 -17.26
N ILE A 91 3.21 1.20 -17.44
CA ILE A 91 2.06 1.03 -16.56
C ILE A 91 1.16 -0.08 -17.13
N ILE A 92 0.83 -1.04 -16.29
CA ILE A 92 -0.14 -2.10 -16.55
C ILE A 92 -1.31 -1.90 -15.61
N GLU A 93 -2.51 -1.80 -16.15
CA GLU A 93 -3.72 -1.80 -15.36
C GLU A 93 -4.38 -3.17 -15.46
N ILE A 94 -4.67 -3.78 -14.32
CA ILE A 94 -5.38 -5.04 -14.25
C ILE A 94 -6.70 -4.83 -13.52
N THR A 95 -7.74 -5.45 -14.05
CA THR A 95 -9.03 -5.56 -13.36
C THR A 95 -9.21 -6.99 -12.89
N LEU A 96 -9.50 -7.15 -11.61
CA LEU A 96 -9.74 -8.42 -10.95
C LEU A 96 -11.22 -8.53 -10.59
N HIS A 97 -11.78 -9.74 -10.70
CA HIS A 97 -13.08 -10.08 -10.11
C HIS A 97 -12.88 -11.09 -9.00
N THR A 98 -13.20 -10.71 -7.76
CA THR A 98 -13.04 -11.55 -6.56
C THR A 98 -14.23 -12.49 -6.38
N ASP A 99 -13.96 -13.66 -5.80
CA ASP A 99 -14.98 -14.66 -5.42
C ASP A 99 -16.04 -14.09 -4.45
N THR A 100 -15.56 -13.36 -3.45
CA THR A 100 -16.35 -12.71 -2.41
C THR A 100 -15.96 -11.24 -2.28
N PRO A 101 -16.89 -10.39 -1.82
CA PRO A 101 -16.64 -8.96 -1.76
C PRO A 101 -15.44 -8.58 -0.89
N LEU A 102 -14.72 -7.55 -1.31
CA LEU A 102 -13.67 -6.87 -0.57
C LEU A 102 -14.15 -5.45 -0.23
N LEU A 103 -14.48 -5.21 1.03
CA LEU A 103 -14.86 -3.88 1.49
C LEU A 103 -13.60 -3.06 1.73
N HIS A 104 -13.35 -2.07 0.87
CA HIS A 104 -12.25 -1.13 1.02
C HIS A 104 -12.71 0.33 0.99
N THR A 105 -11.90 1.19 1.60
CA THR A 105 -11.99 2.65 1.42
C THR A 105 -10.90 3.12 0.45
N PRO A 106 -11.08 4.27 -0.21
CA PRO A 106 -10.02 4.85 -1.03
C PRO A 106 -8.72 5.03 -0.26
N GLY A 107 -7.60 4.89 -0.96
CA GLY A 107 -6.26 4.97 -0.37
C GLY A 107 -5.74 3.67 0.23
N GLN A 108 -6.57 2.63 0.35
CA GLN A 108 -6.13 1.31 0.79
C GLN A 108 -5.42 0.52 -0.33
N PHE A 109 -4.62 -0.45 0.08
CA PHE A 109 -3.90 -1.36 -0.81
C PHE A 109 -4.20 -2.82 -0.47
N SER A 110 -3.87 -3.72 -1.40
CA SER A 110 -3.92 -5.17 -1.19
C SER A 110 -2.60 -5.79 -1.60
N PHE A 111 -2.23 -6.88 -0.95
CA PHE A 111 -1.16 -7.73 -1.46
C PHE A 111 -1.72 -8.65 -2.54
N LEU A 112 -1.06 -8.66 -3.70
CA LEU A 112 -1.39 -9.56 -4.80
C LEU A 112 -0.34 -10.66 -4.89
N THR A 113 -0.78 -11.91 -4.91
CA THR A 113 0.07 -13.07 -5.22
C THR A 113 -0.35 -13.63 -6.57
N PHE A 114 0.58 -13.65 -7.52
CA PHE A 114 0.34 -14.15 -8.88
C PHE A 114 0.83 -15.59 -9.02
N GLN A 115 0.31 -16.37 -9.97
CA GLN A 115 0.68 -17.80 -10.09
C GLN A 115 2.17 -18.03 -10.37
N HIS A 116 2.86 -17.07 -11.00
CA HIS A 116 4.27 -17.16 -11.35
C HIS A 116 5.22 -16.76 -10.20
N ASP A 117 4.69 -16.16 -9.13
CA ASP A 117 5.46 -15.71 -7.98
C ASP A 117 4.68 -15.95 -6.68
N ALA A 118 5.21 -16.82 -5.83
CA ALA A 118 4.59 -17.14 -4.54
C ALA A 118 4.69 -15.97 -3.54
N GLU A 119 5.47 -14.93 -3.85
CA GLU A 119 5.56 -13.73 -3.05
C GLU A 119 4.38 -12.79 -3.30
N ALA A 120 3.85 -12.23 -2.21
CA ALA A 120 2.76 -11.28 -2.25
C ALA A 120 3.31 -9.84 -2.27
N HIS A 121 2.91 -9.05 -3.26
CA HIS A 121 3.40 -7.67 -3.45
C HIS A 121 2.28 -6.65 -3.23
N PRO A 122 2.54 -5.53 -2.53
CA PRO A 122 1.50 -4.55 -2.22
C PRO A 122 1.21 -3.61 -3.39
N PHE A 123 -0.07 -3.47 -3.75
CA PHE A 123 -0.55 -2.52 -4.75
C PHE A 123 -1.78 -1.76 -4.25
N THR A 124 -1.76 -0.44 -4.38
CA THR A 124 -2.91 0.41 -4.06
C THR A 124 -4.09 0.08 -4.96
N ILE A 125 -5.28 -0.04 -4.38
CA ILE A 125 -6.51 -0.25 -5.14
C ILE A 125 -6.82 1.06 -5.87
N ALA A 126 -6.80 1.03 -7.21
CA ALA A 126 -6.95 2.17 -8.09
C ALA A 126 -8.40 2.33 -8.61
N SER A 127 -9.38 1.85 -7.83
CA SER A 127 -10.81 1.92 -8.19
C SER A 127 -11.73 1.92 -6.98
N TYR A 128 -12.95 2.39 -7.18
CA TYR A 128 -14.06 2.26 -6.24
C TYR A 128 -15.34 1.77 -6.94
N TYR A 129 -15.47 0.45 -7.11
CA TYR A 129 -16.68 -0.19 -7.63
C TYR A 129 -17.75 -0.38 -6.55
N GLN A 130 -19.03 -0.31 -6.94
CA GLN A 130 -20.17 -0.48 -6.02
C GLN A 130 -20.40 -1.94 -5.63
N ASP A 131 -20.13 -2.89 -6.53
CA ASP A 131 -20.32 -4.33 -6.26
C ASP A 131 -19.30 -4.92 -5.27
N LYS A 132 -18.21 -4.18 -4.99
CA LYS A 132 -17.10 -4.59 -4.11
C LYS A 132 -16.45 -5.91 -4.51
N LYS A 133 -16.65 -6.37 -5.74
CA LYS A 133 -16.04 -7.58 -6.30
C LYS A 133 -15.07 -7.27 -7.43
N HIS A 134 -15.26 -6.14 -8.11
CA HIS A 134 -14.29 -5.65 -9.06
C HIS A 134 -13.25 -4.77 -8.37
N LEU A 135 -11.98 -5.03 -8.64
CA LEU A 135 -10.86 -4.27 -8.13
C LEU A 135 -9.91 -3.97 -9.29
N ARG A 136 -9.51 -2.70 -9.43
CA ARG A 136 -8.52 -2.29 -10.42
C ARG A 136 -7.22 -1.92 -9.75
N PHE A 137 -6.11 -2.35 -10.33
CA PHE A 137 -4.76 -2.02 -9.86
C PHE A 137 -3.95 -1.51 -11.03
N ALA A 138 -3.26 -0.39 -10.85
CA ALA A 138 -2.31 0.12 -11.84
C ALA A 138 -0.89 0.00 -11.31
N ILE A 139 -0.06 -0.70 -12.08
CA ILE A 139 1.27 -1.17 -11.66
C ILE A 139 2.29 -0.63 -12.65
N LYS A 140 3.19 0.22 -12.17
CA LYS A 140 4.35 0.69 -12.95
C LYS A 140 5.53 -0.26 -12.74
N ALA A 141 6.21 -0.61 -13.83
CA ALA A 141 7.41 -1.42 -13.75
C ALA A 141 8.58 -0.62 -13.13
N LEU A 142 8.91 -0.92 -11.87
CA LEU A 142 9.93 -0.21 -11.08
C LEU A 142 11.01 -1.14 -10.50
N GLY A 143 10.83 -2.46 -10.62
CA GLY A 143 11.74 -3.49 -10.15
C GLY A 143 11.47 -4.83 -10.82
N ASP A 144 12.33 -5.82 -10.59
CA ASP A 144 12.35 -7.09 -11.32
C ASP A 144 10.99 -7.80 -11.38
N HIS A 145 10.30 -7.90 -10.23
CA HIS A 145 8.96 -8.48 -10.15
C HIS A 145 7.98 -7.74 -11.08
N THR A 146 7.84 -6.42 -10.91
CA THR A 146 6.91 -5.59 -11.70
C THR A 146 7.24 -5.55 -13.20
N HIS A 147 8.52 -5.65 -13.58
CA HIS A 147 8.92 -5.77 -14.99
C HIS A 147 8.49 -7.10 -15.61
N SER A 148 8.48 -8.18 -14.83
CA SER A 148 8.09 -9.50 -15.31
C SER A 148 6.58 -9.57 -15.61
N LEU A 149 5.75 -8.83 -14.88
CA LEU A 149 4.28 -8.87 -14.95
C LEU A 149 3.76 -8.73 -16.38
N LYS A 150 4.33 -7.82 -17.18
CA LYS A 150 3.93 -7.60 -18.58
C LYS A 150 3.98 -8.87 -19.44
N LYS A 151 4.91 -9.78 -19.14
CA LYS A 151 5.16 -11.01 -19.93
C LYS A 151 4.34 -12.20 -19.43
N VAL A 152 3.94 -12.19 -18.16
CA VAL A 152 3.41 -13.37 -17.47
C VAL A 152 1.92 -13.28 -17.17
N LEU A 153 1.37 -12.06 -17.02
CA LEU A 153 -0.05 -11.88 -16.73
C LEU A 153 -0.93 -12.21 -17.94
N LYS A 154 -2.03 -12.91 -17.68
CA LYS A 154 -3.03 -13.30 -18.68
C LYS A 154 -4.43 -13.13 -18.13
N ILE A 155 -5.36 -12.73 -18.99
CA ILE A 155 -6.80 -12.76 -18.67
C ILE A 155 -7.20 -14.21 -18.35
N GLY A 156 -8.04 -14.38 -17.34
CA GLY A 156 -8.46 -15.69 -16.82
C GLY A 156 -7.52 -16.31 -15.79
N GLN A 157 -6.36 -15.71 -15.51
CA GLN A 157 -5.44 -16.19 -14.49
C GLN A 157 -5.95 -15.88 -13.08
N ASP A 158 -5.76 -16.82 -12.14
CA ASP A 158 -6.01 -16.57 -10.72
C ASP A 158 -4.95 -15.64 -10.11
N VAL A 159 -5.41 -14.84 -9.16
CA VAL A 159 -4.63 -13.96 -8.29
C VAL A 159 -5.19 -14.07 -6.89
N ILE A 160 -4.32 -14.25 -5.89
CA ILE A 160 -4.75 -14.16 -4.50
C ILE A 160 -4.66 -12.70 -4.09
N VAL A 161 -5.78 -12.15 -3.62
CA VAL A 161 -5.88 -10.79 -3.09
C VAL A 161 -5.96 -10.88 -1.57
N GLU A 162 -4.97 -10.32 -0.87
CA GLU A 162 -4.96 -10.23 0.59
C GLU A 162 -5.14 -8.77 1.04
N GLY A 163 -6.13 -8.53 1.91
CA GLY A 163 -6.38 -7.22 2.51
C GLY A 163 -7.89 -6.90 2.67
N PRO A 164 -8.29 -5.62 2.55
CA PRO A 164 -7.44 -4.46 2.28
C PRO A 164 -6.59 -4.06 3.49
N TRP A 165 -5.53 -3.30 3.24
CA TRP A 165 -4.60 -2.77 4.23
C TRP A 165 -4.34 -1.28 3.98
N GLY A 166 -3.65 -0.65 4.93
CA GLY A 166 -3.35 0.78 4.86
C GLY A 166 -4.53 1.65 5.28
N TYR A 167 -4.22 2.91 5.55
CA TYR A 167 -5.18 3.92 5.96
C TYR A 167 -4.66 5.30 5.52
N LEU A 168 -5.14 5.76 4.37
CA LEU A 168 -4.93 7.13 3.90
C LEU A 168 -6.29 7.83 3.97
N ASP A 169 -6.54 8.52 5.09
CA ASP A 169 -7.86 9.04 5.42
C ASP A 169 -8.15 10.36 4.72
N PHE A 170 -9.10 10.36 3.78
CA PHE A 170 -9.55 11.55 3.07
C PHE A 170 -10.67 12.32 3.79
N ASN A 171 -11.17 11.81 4.93
CA ASN A 171 -12.31 12.42 5.65
C ASN A 171 -11.88 13.37 6.78
N ILE A 172 -10.60 13.72 6.84
CA ILE A 172 -10.09 14.67 7.83
C ILE A 172 -10.69 16.05 7.58
N GLN A 173 -11.28 16.63 8.63
CA GLN A 173 -11.92 17.94 8.54
C GLN A 173 -10.89 19.04 8.24
N SER A 174 -11.04 19.65 7.07
CA SER A 174 -10.16 20.69 6.54
C SER A 174 -10.98 21.79 5.87
N GLU A 175 -10.40 22.99 5.77
CA GLU A 175 -10.96 24.08 4.93
C GLU A 175 -10.64 23.86 3.45
N ARG A 176 -9.55 23.15 3.17
CA ARG A 176 -9.13 22.76 1.82
C ARG A 176 -8.27 21.51 1.86
N GLN A 177 -8.43 20.64 0.86
CA GLN A 177 -7.55 19.50 0.66
C GLN A 177 -6.65 19.72 -0.55
N VAL A 178 -5.38 19.36 -0.41
CA VAL A 178 -4.43 19.35 -1.52
C VAL A 178 -3.92 17.93 -1.70
N TRP A 179 -4.19 17.34 -2.84
CA TRP A 179 -3.73 16.01 -3.21
C TRP A 179 -2.56 16.15 -4.16
N VAL A 180 -1.47 15.43 -3.91
CA VAL A 180 -0.24 15.49 -4.71
C VAL A 180 0.16 14.09 -5.11
N ALA A 181 0.09 13.83 -6.42
CA ALA A 181 0.41 12.56 -7.03
C ALA A 181 1.71 12.66 -7.83
N GLY A 182 2.68 11.82 -7.50
CA GLY A 182 3.90 11.63 -8.29
C GLY A 182 3.84 10.34 -9.11
N GLY A 183 3.71 10.44 -10.43
CA GLY A 183 3.67 9.27 -11.34
C GLY A 183 2.58 8.26 -10.96
N ILE A 184 2.95 6.99 -10.74
CA ILE A 184 1.99 5.93 -10.35
C ILE A 184 1.34 6.15 -8.97
N GLY A 185 1.84 7.11 -8.18
CA GLY A 185 1.20 7.57 -6.95
C GLY A 185 -0.16 8.26 -7.15
N ILE A 186 -0.64 8.36 -8.40
CA ILE A 186 -2.00 8.81 -8.71
C ILE A 186 -3.09 7.81 -8.26
N THR A 187 -2.74 6.52 -8.15
CA THR A 187 -3.66 5.40 -7.86
C THR A 187 -4.60 5.59 -6.66
N PRO A 188 -4.15 6.00 -5.45
CA PRO A 188 -5.09 6.24 -4.33
C PRO A 188 -6.10 7.35 -4.66
N PHE A 189 -5.67 8.38 -5.40
CA PHE A 189 -6.53 9.49 -5.78
C PHE A 189 -7.53 9.12 -6.86
N ILE A 190 -7.20 8.20 -7.78
CA ILE A 190 -8.19 7.63 -8.73
C ILE A 190 -9.33 6.96 -7.95
N SER A 191 -8.99 6.13 -6.96
CA SER A 191 -10.01 5.50 -6.12
C SER A 191 -10.86 6.51 -5.35
N GLN A 192 -10.25 7.61 -4.87
CA GLN A 192 -10.99 8.65 -4.15
C GLN A 192 -11.88 9.46 -5.08
N LEU A 193 -11.42 9.78 -6.29
CA LEU A 193 -12.23 10.48 -7.29
C LEU A 193 -13.43 9.64 -7.73
N GLU A 194 -13.25 8.33 -7.95
CA GLU A 194 -14.37 7.42 -8.26
C GLU A 194 -15.36 7.29 -7.09
N TYR A 195 -14.87 7.34 -5.85
CA TYR A 195 -15.72 7.40 -4.67
C TYR A 195 -16.56 8.68 -4.66
N LEU A 196 -15.91 9.84 -4.81
CA LEU A 196 -16.58 11.15 -4.76
C LEU A 196 -17.61 11.32 -5.87
N LYS A 197 -17.28 10.91 -7.09
CA LYS A 197 -18.21 10.92 -8.23
C LYS A 197 -19.53 10.20 -7.95
N ASN A 198 -19.51 9.17 -7.09
CA ASN A 198 -20.67 8.34 -6.77
C ASN A 198 -21.26 8.63 -5.39
N SER A 199 -20.83 9.71 -4.72
CA SER A 199 -21.27 10.06 -3.37
C SER A 199 -21.83 11.47 -3.34
N ASP A 200 -22.87 11.69 -2.54
CA ASP A 200 -23.41 13.04 -2.26
C ASP A 200 -22.57 13.79 -1.19
N HIS A 201 -21.32 13.38 -0.96
CA HIS A 201 -20.45 14.00 0.04
C HIS A 201 -20.02 15.39 -0.42
N GLN A 202 -20.50 16.40 0.31
CA GLN A 202 -20.03 17.76 0.15
C GLN A 202 -18.70 17.93 0.90
N LEU A 203 -17.60 17.82 0.17
CA LEU A 203 -16.27 18.12 0.69
C LEU A 203 -15.93 19.60 0.55
N CYS A 204 -14.94 20.04 1.32
CA CYS A 204 -14.27 21.32 1.11
C CYS A 204 -13.56 21.35 -0.27
N PRO A 205 -13.15 22.52 -0.78
CA PRO A 205 -12.38 22.60 -2.03
C PRO A 205 -11.18 21.63 -2.06
N ILE A 206 -10.98 20.98 -3.20
CA ILE A 206 -9.93 19.98 -3.39
C ILE A 206 -9.11 20.32 -4.65
N ASP A 207 -7.80 20.39 -4.48
CA ASP A 207 -6.84 20.57 -5.57
C ASP A 207 -6.01 19.28 -5.75
N LEU A 208 -6.07 18.66 -6.92
CA LEU A 208 -5.22 17.54 -7.29
C LEU A 208 -4.07 18.00 -8.18
N TRP A 209 -2.86 17.95 -7.66
CA TRP A 209 -1.61 18.20 -8.38
C TRP A 209 -1.03 16.89 -8.89
N TYR A 210 -1.13 16.66 -10.19
CA TYR A 210 -0.54 15.50 -10.84
C TYR A 210 0.81 15.85 -11.48
N CYS A 211 1.88 15.29 -10.93
CA CYS A 211 3.25 15.51 -11.34
C CYS A 211 3.82 14.24 -11.99
N VAL A 212 4.32 14.35 -13.22
CA VAL A 212 5.01 13.25 -13.91
C VAL A 212 6.44 13.63 -14.27
N GLY A 213 7.30 12.62 -14.45
CA GLY A 213 8.70 12.85 -14.83
C GLY A 213 8.84 13.38 -16.26
N GLN A 214 10.02 13.92 -16.59
CA GLN A 214 10.29 14.52 -17.90
C GLN A 214 10.08 13.59 -19.09
N HIS A 215 10.27 12.28 -18.88
CA HIS A 215 10.09 11.24 -19.89
C HIS A 215 8.81 10.43 -19.70
N ASP A 216 7.97 10.82 -18.74
CA ASP A 216 6.71 10.16 -18.49
C ASP A 216 5.58 10.87 -19.26
N ASP A 217 4.86 10.12 -20.09
CA ASP A 217 3.62 10.56 -20.71
C ASP A 217 2.50 10.82 -19.67
N LEU A 218 1.78 11.94 -19.83
CA LEU A 218 0.61 12.34 -19.02
C LEU A 218 -0.69 11.60 -19.40
N GLN A 219 -0.63 10.67 -20.36
CA GLN A 219 -1.78 9.91 -20.87
C GLN A 219 -2.45 8.99 -19.84
N TYR A 220 -1.76 8.59 -18.76
CA TYR A 220 -2.39 7.80 -17.70
C TYR A 220 -2.77 8.67 -16.48
N PRO A 221 -3.98 8.53 -15.92
CA PRO A 221 -5.11 7.80 -16.48
C PRO A 221 -5.79 8.62 -17.60
N VAL A 222 -6.31 7.94 -18.62
CA VAL A 222 -6.83 8.56 -19.87
C VAL A 222 -7.96 9.55 -19.62
N ASN A 223 -8.79 9.32 -18.59
CA ASN A 223 -9.98 10.14 -18.30
C ASN A 223 -9.84 10.98 -17.02
N LEU A 224 -8.62 11.36 -16.62
CA LEU A 224 -8.41 12.07 -15.36
C LEU A 224 -9.22 13.37 -15.27
N ASP A 225 -9.22 14.20 -16.32
CA ASP A 225 -9.90 15.50 -16.33
C ASP A 225 -11.42 15.37 -16.16
N LEU A 226 -12.02 14.41 -16.86
CA LEU A 226 -13.45 14.08 -16.74
C LEU A 226 -13.78 13.55 -15.34
N LEU A 227 -12.90 12.71 -14.79
CA LEU A 227 -13.09 12.12 -13.47
C LEU A 227 -12.99 13.18 -12.36
N CYS A 228 -12.02 14.10 -12.46
CA CYS A 228 -11.87 15.25 -11.57
C CYS A 228 -13.10 16.17 -11.63
N THR A 229 -13.57 16.49 -12.84
CA THR A 229 -14.76 17.34 -13.02
C THR A 229 -16.00 16.69 -12.40
N ALA A 230 -16.21 15.39 -12.64
CA ALA A 230 -17.34 14.65 -12.06
C ALA A 230 -17.26 14.51 -10.54
N ALA A 231 -16.05 14.56 -9.96
CA ALA A 231 -15.82 14.51 -8.52
C ALA A 231 -15.76 15.90 -7.85
N GLY A 232 -15.87 17.00 -8.62
CA GLY A 232 -15.74 18.36 -8.09
C GLY A 232 -14.32 18.72 -7.62
N VAL A 233 -13.29 18.12 -8.22
CA VAL A 233 -11.88 18.33 -7.87
C VAL A 233 -11.19 19.17 -8.94
N THR A 234 -10.45 20.19 -8.54
CA THR A 234 -9.63 21.02 -9.44
C THR A 234 -8.34 20.29 -9.78
N LEU A 235 -8.10 20.01 -11.07
CA LEU A 235 -6.90 19.32 -11.53
C LEU A 235 -5.82 20.31 -11.97
N HIS A 236 -4.62 20.16 -11.42
CA HIS A 236 -3.40 20.87 -11.80
C HIS A 236 -2.37 19.87 -12.32
N ARG A 237 -1.94 20.00 -13.58
CA ARG A 237 -0.90 19.14 -14.17
C ARG A 237 0.44 19.87 -14.16
N ILE A 238 1.46 19.21 -13.60
CA ILE A 238 2.84 19.68 -13.67
C ILE A 238 3.57 18.79 -14.68
N ASP A 239 3.98 19.41 -15.78
CA ASP A 239 4.65 18.74 -16.89
C ASP A 239 6.17 18.74 -16.73
N ALA A 240 6.78 18.03 -17.69
CA ALA A 240 8.19 17.85 -17.91
C ALA A 240 8.96 19.19 -18.07
N GLY A 241 9.29 19.85 -16.97
CA GLY A 241 10.08 21.08 -16.97
C GLY A 241 9.90 21.97 -15.75
N MET A 242 8.77 21.81 -15.03
CA MET A 242 8.52 22.52 -13.78
C MET A 242 8.53 21.57 -12.60
N LYS A 243 9.13 22.01 -11.49
CA LYS A 243 9.09 21.29 -10.22
C LYS A 243 7.96 21.87 -9.38
N LEU A 244 7.06 21.02 -8.89
CA LEU A 244 6.08 21.45 -7.89
C LEU A 244 6.82 21.89 -6.62
N GLU A 245 6.48 23.08 -6.14
CA GLU A 245 7.04 23.72 -4.97
C GLU A 245 5.88 24.16 -4.08
N ALA A 246 6.15 24.28 -2.78
CA ALA A 246 5.14 24.70 -1.81
C ALA A 246 4.47 26.02 -2.20
N LYS A 247 5.19 26.97 -2.80
CA LYS A 247 4.64 28.26 -3.23
C LYS A 247 3.46 28.12 -4.20
N HIS A 248 3.49 27.14 -5.11
CA HIS A 248 2.42 26.92 -6.10
C HIS A 248 1.15 26.45 -5.39
N ILE A 249 1.29 25.52 -4.45
CA ILE A 249 0.17 25.04 -3.62
C ILE A 249 -0.42 26.18 -2.78
N MET A 250 0.44 26.98 -2.15
CA MET A 250 -0.02 28.06 -1.27
C MET A 250 -0.70 29.21 -2.03
N MET A 251 -0.26 29.51 -3.25
CA MET A 251 -0.92 30.50 -4.11
C MET A 251 -2.37 30.09 -4.43
N GLU A 252 -2.60 28.81 -4.71
CA GLU A 252 -3.95 28.30 -5.01
C GLU A 252 -4.83 28.11 -3.77
N SER A 253 -4.21 27.97 -2.60
CA SER A 253 -4.94 27.69 -1.35
C SER A 253 -5.61 28.94 -0.72
N ASP A 254 -5.47 30.12 -1.33
CA ASP A 254 -6.13 31.39 -0.94
C ASP A 254 -6.05 31.71 0.57
N ASN A 255 -4.88 31.49 1.19
CA ASN A 255 -4.63 31.70 2.63
C ASN A 255 -5.54 30.91 3.60
N SER A 256 -6.13 29.80 3.16
CA SER A 256 -6.86 28.86 4.03
C SER A 256 -5.99 28.48 5.23
N GLN A 257 -6.55 28.53 6.45
CA GLN A 257 -5.79 28.31 7.68
C GLN A 257 -5.68 26.82 8.00
N ASN A 258 -6.64 26.01 7.56
CA ASN A 258 -6.69 24.57 7.80
C ASN A 258 -6.57 23.75 6.49
N VAL A 259 -5.37 23.78 5.90
CA VAL A 259 -5.02 23.02 4.70
C VAL A 259 -4.40 21.69 5.09
N HIS A 260 -4.97 20.59 4.58
CA HIS A 260 -4.38 19.27 4.68
C HIS A 260 -3.87 18.80 3.32
N VAL A 261 -2.68 18.17 3.33
CA VAL A 261 -2.00 17.71 2.12
C VAL A 261 -1.90 16.20 2.14
N TRP A 262 -2.39 15.55 1.10
CA TRP A 262 -2.22 14.12 0.86
C TRP A 262 -1.18 13.93 -0.24
N PHE A 263 -0.17 13.12 0.01
CA PHE A 263 0.93 12.89 -0.91
C PHE A 263 1.13 11.40 -1.18
N CYS A 264 1.23 11.03 -2.45
CA CYS A 264 1.69 9.71 -2.86
C CYS A 264 2.66 9.82 -4.04
N GLY A 265 3.88 9.34 -3.87
CA GLY A 265 4.95 9.48 -4.87
C GLY A 265 6.34 9.19 -4.29
N PRO A 266 7.42 9.52 -5.03
CA PRO A 266 8.79 9.24 -4.60
C PRO A 266 9.15 9.92 -3.26
N ALA A 267 9.88 9.21 -2.38
CA ALA A 267 10.23 9.70 -1.05
C ALA A 267 11.04 11.01 -1.04
N GLY A 268 11.93 11.20 -2.03
CA GLY A 268 12.67 12.44 -2.19
C GLY A 268 11.77 13.64 -2.50
N PHE A 269 10.69 13.41 -3.25
CA PHE A 269 9.70 14.44 -3.55
C PHE A 269 8.86 14.78 -2.31
N ALA A 270 8.39 13.76 -1.57
CA ALA A 270 7.67 13.95 -0.31
C ALA A 270 8.48 14.84 0.65
N LYS A 271 9.76 14.51 0.86
CA LYS A 271 10.66 15.24 1.75
C LYS A 271 10.88 16.69 1.30
N SER A 272 11.11 16.90 0.01
CA SER A 272 11.30 18.24 -0.56
C SER A 272 10.04 19.10 -0.41
N LEU A 273 8.86 18.51 -0.65
CA LEU A 273 7.59 19.22 -0.59
C LEU A 273 7.22 19.57 0.85
N LEU A 274 7.28 18.60 1.77
CA LEU A 274 7.03 18.81 3.20
C LEU A 274 7.91 19.92 3.78
N SER A 275 9.23 19.89 3.49
CA SER A 275 10.15 20.93 3.95
C SER A 275 9.81 22.32 3.40
N GLY A 276 9.27 22.39 2.17
CA GLY A 276 8.77 23.64 1.60
C GLY A 276 7.50 24.13 2.31
N LEU A 277 6.52 23.25 2.49
CA LEU A 277 5.21 23.56 3.07
C LEU A 277 5.32 23.99 4.55
N GLN A 278 6.27 23.42 5.30
CA GLN A 278 6.57 23.84 6.68
C GLN A 278 6.97 25.33 6.78
N LYS A 279 7.59 25.89 5.74
CA LYS A 279 7.92 27.34 5.70
C LYS A 279 6.68 28.22 5.57
N TYR A 280 5.56 27.65 5.14
CA TYR A 280 4.27 28.30 5.03
C TYR A 280 3.30 27.91 6.17
N GLY A 281 3.80 27.25 7.22
CA GLY A 281 3.02 26.93 8.43
C GLY A 281 2.26 25.60 8.39
N ILE A 282 2.34 24.83 7.29
CA ILE A 282 1.73 23.49 7.24
C ILE A 282 2.57 22.53 8.08
N SER A 283 1.96 22.01 9.14
CA SER A 283 2.60 21.06 10.05
C SER A 283 2.77 19.68 9.42
N GLU A 284 3.71 18.88 9.93
CA GLU A 284 3.87 17.48 9.51
C GLU A 284 2.60 16.65 9.76
N LYS A 285 1.80 16.98 10.77
CA LYS A 285 0.52 16.31 11.06
C LYS A 285 -0.56 16.57 10.00
N ALA A 286 -0.43 17.69 9.27
CA ALA A 286 -1.32 18.02 8.16
C ALA A 286 -0.81 17.46 6.82
N PHE A 287 0.34 16.79 6.81
CA PHE A 287 0.93 16.17 5.63
C PHE A 287 0.80 14.64 5.71
N HIS A 288 -0.24 14.11 5.07
CA HIS A 288 -0.58 12.69 5.03
C HIS A 288 0.11 12.04 3.86
N TYR A 289 0.99 11.07 4.10
CA TYR A 289 1.66 10.35 3.03
C TYR A 289 1.86 8.90 3.42
N ASP A 290 1.70 8.02 2.43
CA ASP A 290 1.99 6.62 2.62
C ASP A 290 3.46 6.33 2.28
N ARG A 291 4.18 5.73 3.24
CA ARG A 291 5.57 5.30 3.09
C ARG A 291 5.59 3.94 2.41
N PHE A 292 5.24 3.87 1.12
CA PHE A 292 5.41 2.65 0.31
C PHE A 292 6.90 2.37 0.04
N ASN A 293 7.65 2.00 1.08
CA ASN A 293 9.05 1.55 1.02
C ASN A 293 9.16 0.02 0.88
N MET A 294 8.07 -0.67 0.54
CA MET A 294 8.04 -2.13 0.31
C MET A 294 8.05 -2.45 -1.19
N ARG A 295 8.99 -1.87 -1.93
CA ARG A 295 9.25 -2.15 -3.36
C ARG A 295 10.73 -2.48 -3.55
#